data_AF-A0A6V7I9Z4-F1
#
_entry.id   AF-A0A6V7I9Z4-F1
#
_cell.length_a   1.000
_cell.length_b   1.000
_cell.length_c   1.000
_cell.angle_alpha   90.00
_cell.angle_beta   90.00
_cell.angle_gamma   90.00
#
_symmetry.space_group_name_H-M   'P 1'
#
loop_
_entity.id
_entity.type
_entity.pdbx_description
1 polymer ?
#
loop_
_entity_poly.entity_id
_entity_poly.type
_entity_poly.pdbx_seq_one_letter_code
_entity_poly.pdbx_strand_id
1 'polypeptide(L)'
;ARETPEPIFDISDCGLKSIPSGIYSLCKVFRKKELKLGNNKLSSLSGGGVLNDLSLITVLDLSHNEFTSLPSEIQFLTSLE
;
A
#
# COMPACT_ATOMS: atom_id res chain seq x y z
N ALA A 1 -5.34 2.21 -28.01
CA ALA A 1 -5.55 2.02 -26.57
C ALA A 1 -4.30 2.51 -25.85
N ARG A 2 -4.39 3.62 -25.12
CA ARG A 2 -3.27 4.18 -24.35
C ARG A 2 -3.52 3.78 -22.89
N GLU A 3 -3.35 2.49 -22.61
CA GLU A 3 -3.36 1.98 -21.23
C GLU A 3 -2.05 2.41 -20.59
N THR A 4 -1.95 3.69 -20.23
CA THR A 4 -0.95 4.10 -19.25
C THR A 4 -1.31 3.35 -17.98
N PRO A 5 -0.43 2.50 -17.43
CA PRO A 5 -0.72 1.82 -16.18
C PRO A 5 -1.02 2.91 -15.16
N GLU A 6 -2.25 2.92 -14.64
CA GLU A 6 -2.67 3.97 -13.71
C GLU A 6 -1.66 4.01 -12.56
N PRO A 7 -1.20 5.20 -12.13
CA PRO A 7 -0.22 5.29 -11.06
C PRO A 7 -0.80 4.82 -9.72
N ILE A 8 -2.10 4.56 -9.67
CA ILE A 8 -2.86 4.17 -8.48
C ILE A 8 -3.02 2.65 -8.46
N PHE A 9 -2.83 2.05 -7.29
CA PHE A 9 -3.16 0.67 -6.99
C PHE A 9 -4.26 0.67 -5.93
N ASP A 10 -5.48 0.39 -6.36
CA ASP A 10 -6.66 0.41 -5.49
C ASP A 10 -7.07 -1.01 -5.11
N ILE A 11 -7.00 -1.30 -3.82
CA ILE A 11 -7.52 -2.51 -3.18
C ILE A 11 -8.34 -2.12 -1.94
N SER A 12 -9.01 -0.98 -2.01
CA SER A 12 -9.96 -0.56 -1.00
C SER A 12 -11.22 -1.44 -1.03
N ASP A 13 -11.93 -1.52 0.09
CA ASP A 13 -13.19 -2.27 0.23
C ASP A 13 -13.10 -3.79 -0.04
N CYS A 14 -11.91 -4.37 0.08
CA CYS A 14 -11.68 -5.80 -0.19
C CYS A 14 -11.88 -6.70 1.04
N GLY A 15 -12.22 -6.12 2.20
CA GLY A 15 -12.36 -6.88 3.46
C GLY A 15 -11.06 -7.54 3.94
N LEU A 16 -9.91 -7.02 3.52
CA LEU A 16 -8.60 -7.57 3.81
C LEU A 16 -8.27 -7.44 5.30
N LYS A 17 -7.95 -8.56 5.96
CA LYS A 17 -7.43 -8.56 7.34
C LYS A 17 -5.91 -8.38 7.38
N SER A 18 -5.24 -8.78 6.31
CA SER A 18 -3.81 -8.64 6.11
C SER A 18 -3.54 -8.33 4.65
N ILE A 19 -2.41 -7.68 4.38
CA ILE A 19 -2.02 -7.35 3.01
C ILE A 19 -1.42 -8.63 2.38
N PRO A 20 -1.88 -9.04 1.19
CA PRO A 20 -1.34 -10.22 0.53
C PRO A 20 0.15 -10.06 0.21
N SER A 21 0.90 -11.16 0.32
CA SER A 21 2.33 -11.17 0.01
C SER A 21 2.58 -10.76 -1.44
N GLY A 22 3.43 -9.75 -1.64
CA GLY A 22 3.83 -9.29 -2.96
C GLY A 22 3.10 -8.04 -3.44
N ILE A 23 2.09 -7.52 -2.72
CA ILE A 23 1.47 -6.21 -3.04
C ILE A 23 2.54 -5.11 -3.10
N TYR A 24 3.50 -5.13 -2.17
CA TYR A 24 4.54 -4.11 -2.14
C TYR A 24 5.50 -4.22 -3.32
N SER A 25 5.92 -5.45 -3.63
CA SER A 25 6.76 -5.69 -4.80
C SER A 25 6.02 -5.37 -6.11
N LEU A 26 4.70 -5.59 -6.18
CA LEU A 26 3.88 -5.16 -7.32
C LEU A 26 3.91 -3.64 -7.47
N CYS A 27 3.75 -2.88 -6.38
CA CYS A 27 3.84 -1.42 -6.42
C CYS A 27 5.19 -0.95 -6.97
N LYS A 28 6.29 -1.60 -6.61
CA LYS A 28 7.62 -1.31 -7.16
C LYS A 28 7.76 -1.67 -8.63
N VAL A 29 7.36 -2.89 -9.01
CA VAL A 29 7.47 -3.41 -10.39
C VAL A 29 6.65 -2.56 -11.35
N PHE A 30 5.42 -2.22 -10.95
CA PHE A 30 4.53 -1.38 -11.73
C PHE A 30 4.74 0.12 -11.50
N ARG A 31 5.74 0.51 -10.68
CA ARG A 31 6.09 1.90 -10.33
C ARG A 31 4.85 2.73 -9.96
N LYS A 32 4.01 2.18 -9.10
CA LYS A 32 2.81 2.83 -8.57
C LYS A 32 3.21 3.99 -7.66
N LYS A 33 2.48 5.09 -7.76
CA LYS A 33 2.63 6.29 -6.94
C LYS A 33 1.62 6.33 -5.80
N GLU A 34 0.46 5.69 -5.95
CA GLU A 34 -0.59 5.72 -4.94
C GLU A 34 -1.02 4.29 -4.62
N LEU A 35 -1.13 3.97 -3.33
CA LEU A 35 -1.65 2.70 -2.84
C LEU A 35 -2.86 2.97 -1.94
N LYS A 36 -4.03 2.53 -2.39
CA LYS A 36 -5.28 2.64 -1.63
C LYS A 36 -5.62 1.31 -1.01
N LEU A 37 -5.56 1.27 0.31
CA LEU A 37 -5.91 0.15 1.17
C LEU A 37 -7.11 0.50 2.06
N GLY A 38 -7.82 1.59 1.75
CA GLY A 38 -8.91 2.10 2.55
C GLY A 38 -10.07 1.10 2.71
N ASN A 39 -10.89 1.27 3.73
CA ASN A 39 -12.09 0.46 3.95
C ASN A 39 -11.82 -1.05 4.02
N ASN A 40 -10.73 -1.44 4.68
CA ASN A 40 -10.37 -2.83 4.94
C ASN A 40 -10.38 -3.10 6.47
N LYS A 41 -9.94 -4.28 6.88
CA LYS A 41 -9.83 -4.70 8.29
C LYS A 41 -8.37 -4.89 8.69
N LEU A 42 -7.48 -4.06 8.13
CA LEU A 42 -6.06 -4.15 8.36
C LEU A 42 -5.73 -3.60 9.74
N SER A 43 -5.14 -4.42 10.59
CA SER A 43 -4.61 -4.00 11.89
C SER A 43 -3.11 -3.69 11.85
N SER A 44 -2.43 -4.12 10.78
CA SER A 44 -1.00 -3.95 10.57
C SER A 44 -0.67 -3.96 9.08
N LEU A 45 0.45 -3.33 8.71
CA LEU A 45 1.03 -3.37 7.35
C LEU A 45 1.88 -4.63 7.13
N SER A 46 1.82 -5.58 8.06
CA SER A 46 2.47 -6.87 7.94
C SER A 46 1.75 -7.75 6.90
N GLY A 47 2.54 -8.57 6.20
CA GLY A 47 2.05 -9.52 5.18
C GLY A 47 2.27 -9.06 3.74
N GLY A 48 2.28 -7.75 3.47
CA GLY A 48 2.40 -7.21 2.10
C GLY A 48 3.75 -7.44 1.41
N GLY A 49 4.77 -7.85 2.18
CA GLY A 49 6.15 -8.02 1.75
C GLY A 49 7.06 -7.01 2.45
N VAL A 50 8.06 -6.51 1.73
CA VAL A 50 9.02 -5.53 2.26
C VAL A 50 8.48 -4.11 2.04
N LEU A 51 8.19 -3.36 3.11
CA LEU A 51 7.71 -1.97 2.99
C LEU A 51 8.67 -1.06 2.22
N ASN A 52 9.98 -1.36 2.22
CA ASN A 52 10.98 -0.65 1.43
C ASN A 52 10.71 -0.69 -0.09
N ASP A 53 9.95 -1.68 -0.59
CA ASP A 53 9.53 -1.71 -1.99
C ASP A 53 8.52 -0.61 -2.33
N LEU A 54 7.83 -0.06 -1.33
CA LEU A 54 6.92 1.08 -1.48
C LEU A 54 7.64 2.43 -1.48
N SER A 55 8.97 2.46 -1.59
CA SER A 55 9.79 3.69 -1.59
C SER A 55 9.44 4.68 -2.71
N LEU A 56 8.71 4.26 -3.74
CA LEU A 56 8.26 5.13 -4.85
C LEU A 56 6.85 5.70 -4.65
N ILE A 57 6.14 5.27 -3.61
CA ILE A 57 4.76 5.67 -3.35
C ILE A 57 4.75 7.04 -2.68
N THR A 58 3.92 7.93 -3.19
CA THR A 58 3.69 9.29 -2.68
C THR A 58 2.40 9.38 -1.87
N VAL A 59 1.41 8.51 -2.13
CA VAL A 59 0.14 8.47 -1.39
C VAL A 59 -0.14 7.06 -0.89
N LEU A 60 -0.31 6.91 0.42
CA LEU A 60 -0.74 5.66 1.05
C LEU A 60 -2.03 5.91 1.83
N ASP A 61 -3.15 5.40 1.32
CA ASP A 61 -4.45 5.53 1.98
C ASP A 61 -4.74 4.29 2.83
N LEU A 62 -4.74 4.48 4.15
CA LEU A 62 -5.08 3.47 5.16
C LEU A 62 -6.40 3.81 5.88
N SER A 63 -7.22 4.71 5.33
CA SER A 63 -8.48 5.14 5.94
C SER A 63 -9.42 3.95 6.20
N HIS A 64 -10.29 4.06 7.21
CA HIS A 64 -11.28 3.02 7.52
C HIS A 64 -10.67 1.61 7.66
N ASN A 65 -9.57 1.51 8.41
CA ASN A 65 -8.93 0.25 8.81
C ASN A 65 -8.89 0.15 10.35
N GLU A 66 -8.35 -0.96 10.86
CA GLU A 66 -8.27 -1.26 12.30
C GLU A 66 -6.86 -0.98 12.87
N PHE A 67 -6.11 -0.06 12.25
CA PHE A 67 -4.76 0.31 12.70
C PHE A 67 -4.80 0.97 14.07
N THR A 68 -4.29 0.27 15.08
CA THR A 68 -4.06 0.84 16.42
C THR A 68 -2.73 1.59 16.50
N SER A 69 -1.76 1.21 15.66
CA SER A 69 -0.44 1.83 15.56
C SER A 69 0.14 1.56 14.17
N LEU A 70 0.93 2.51 13.67
CA LEU A 70 1.70 2.31 12.45
C LEU A 70 3.02 1.60 12.80
N PRO A 71 3.45 0.60 12.02
CA PRO A 71 4.74 -0.06 12.25
C PRO A 71 5.90 0.90 11.96
N SER A 72 7.02 0.73 12.67
CA SER A 72 8.23 1.54 12.47
C SER A 72 8.77 1.48 11.04
N GLU A 73 8.42 0.44 10.29
CA GLU A 73 8.75 0.26 8.87
C GLU A 73 8.12 1.31 7.96
N ILE A 74 7.12 2.06 8.42
CA ILE A 74 6.56 3.20 7.68
C ILE A 74 7.66 4.23 7.33
N GLN A 75 8.75 4.29 8.11
CA GLN A 75 9.90 5.17 7.85
C GLN A 75 10.59 4.93 6.50
N PHE A 76 10.44 3.74 5.89
CA PHE A 76 11.02 3.43 4.58
C PHE A 76 10.25 4.07 3.42
N LEU A 77 9.05 4.56 3.68
CA LEU A 77 8.21 5.26 2.71
C LEU A 77 8.66 6.72 2.57
N THR A 78 9.90 6.94 2.15
CA THR A 78 10.54 8.26 2.13
C THR A 78 9.96 9.22 1.08
N SER A 79 9.18 8.70 0.13
CA SER A 79 8.56 9.49 -0.95
C SER A 79 7.13 9.90 -0.66
N LEU A 80 6.56 9.52 0.50
CA LEU A 80 5.24 9.99 0.91
C LEU A 80 5.23 11.52 1.07
N GLU A 81 4.21 12.16 0.49
CA GLU A 81 3.97 13.61 0.57
C GLU A 81 2.94 13.97 1.65
#